data_AF-A0A0M3IG38-F1
#
_entry.id   AF-A0A0M3IG38-F1
#
_cell.length_a   1.000
_cell.length_b   1.000
_cell.length_c   1.000
_cell.angle_alpha   90.00
_cell.angle_beta   90.00
_cell.angle_gamma   90.00
#
_symmetry.space_group_name_H-M   'P 1'
#
loop_
_entity.id
_entity.type
_entity.pdbx_description
1 polymer ?
#
loop_
_entity_poly.entity_id
_entity_poly.type
_entity_poly.pdbx_seq_one_letter_code
_entity_poly.pdbx_strand_id
1 'polypeptide(L)'
;MNGSIANLSTSRYAMADVEKVKMWIDGRAIDSNTTEWIDLTNPATSEVIGKVPKCTKAEMQAAVDSCKAAFNKWKGTSVLTRQQCMFRFQNLIKRDIKKIAENITKEQGKTLPDAEGDVSRGLQVVEHACSITSLQLGEILPNISRDMDTYSLRIPLGVTAGITPFNFPAMCPMWMFPMALITVCCIEKLQKVHCSISRDMDTYSLRIPLGVTAGITPFNFPAMCPMWMFPMALITGNTMVLKPSEQDPGACMMLAELVKEAGFPDGCFNIIHGQHEAVDFICDNADIKAISFVGSDNAGKHIYERGSRNGKRVQCNMGAKNHAVIMADANKETTLNQITAAAFGAAGQRCMALSVVIFVGDARKWIEDLVPKAEALKVDAAFGAAGQRCMALSVVIFVGDARKWIEDLVPKAEALKVDAGWKADTDVGPLISAAAKARCLRLIESAKKEGCCWKADTDVGPLISAAAKARCLRLIESAKKEGCCLLLDGSNIDVKGFNEGYFVGPTIIDGVQPHMQCYKEEIFGPVLCVMRVETLSEAMSIINNNPYGNGTAIFTTNGATARKFMYNIGVGQVRAKEVLSSFLLGIWNVRYRNGCG
;
A
#
# COMPACT_ATOMS: atom_id res chain seq x y z
N MET A 1 49.81 32.75 -37.49
CA MET A 1 48.55 32.51 -38.21
C MET A 1 47.61 31.82 -37.25
N ASN A 2 46.58 32.56 -36.83
CA ASN A 2 45.54 32.10 -35.91
C ASN A 2 44.60 31.11 -36.61
N GLY A 3 44.23 30.04 -35.91
CA GLY A 3 43.19 29.11 -36.32
C GLY A 3 42.53 28.52 -35.07
N SER A 4 41.54 29.24 -34.56
CA SER A 4 40.68 28.86 -33.42
C SER A 4 39.83 27.64 -33.79
N ILE A 5 39.94 26.59 -32.98
CA ILE A 5 38.94 25.53 -32.87
C ILE A 5 37.80 26.12 -32.03
N ALA A 6 36.64 26.27 -32.66
CA ALA A 6 35.45 26.82 -32.04
C ALA A 6 34.92 25.89 -30.94
N ASN A 7 34.66 26.49 -29.77
CA ASN A 7 33.90 25.93 -28.67
C ASN A 7 32.52 25.44 -29.13
N LEU A 8 32.30 24.12 -29.10
CA LEU A 8 30.96 23.55 -29.01
C LEU A 8 30.57 23.49 -27.52
N SER A 9 30.26 24.65 -26.94
CA SER A 9 29.66 24.74 -25.62
C SER A 9 28.17 24.42 -25.72
N THR A 10 27.73 23.40 -24.98
CA THR A 10 26.41 23.30 -24.33
C THR A 10 25.24 23.84 -25.16
N SER A 11 24.74 23.04 -26.10
CA SER A 11 23.40 23.26 -26.64
C SER A 11 22.39 22.98 -25.54
N ARG A 12 21.94 24.06 -24.92
CA ARG A 12 20.66 24.17 -24.20
C ARG A 12 19.59 23.44 -25.00
N TYR A 13 19.16 22.27 -24.51
CA TYR A 13 17.81 21.82 -24.81
C TYR A 13 16.89 22.95 -24.35
N ALA A 14 16.14 23.53 -25.29
CA ALA A 14 15.05 24.42 -24.95
C ALA A 14 14.17 23.68 -23.93
N MET A 15 14.05 24.20 -22.72
CA MET A 15 13.13 23.68 -21.72
C MET A 15 11.75 23.72 -22.35
N ALA A 16 11.26 22.57 -22.81
CA ALA A 16 9.84 22.41 -23.10
C ALA A 16 9.07 22.85 -21.86
N ASP A 17 7.96 23.55 -22.03
CA ASP A 17 7.11 24.01 -20.93
C ASP A 17 6.68 22.78 -20.11
N VAL A 18 7.33 22.55 -18.97
CA VAL A 18 7.15 21.35 -18.15
C VAL A 18 5.76 21.41 -17.54
N GLU A 19 4.98 20.34 -17.69
CA GLU A 19 3.58 20.28 -17.26
C GLU A 19 3.44 20.60 -15.76
N LYS A 20 2.59 21.56 -15.43
CA LYS A 20 2.29 21.93 -14.04
C LYS A 20 1.11 21.12 -13.54
N VAL A 21 1.32 20.36 -12.48
CA VAL A 21 0.27 19.58 -11.83
C VAL A 21 -0.73 20.53 -11.19
N LYS A 22 -2.01 20.33 -11.50
CA LYS A 22 -3.10 21.14 -10.96
C LYS A 22 -3.53 20.63 -9.59
N MET A 23 -4.14 21.50 -8.80
CA MET A 23 -4.94 21.11 -7.63
C MET A 23 -6.31 20.60 -8.09
N TRP A 24 -7.02 19.89 -7.23
CA TRP A 24 -8.42 19.55 -7.46
C TRP A 24 -9.28 20.17 -6.37
N ILE A 25 -10.05 21.21 -6.70
CA ILE A 25 -10.88 21.91 -5.72
C ILE A 25 -12.25 22.15 -6.33
N ASP A 26 -13.29 21.84 -5.57
CA ASP A 26 -14.70 22.07 -5.94
C ASP A 26 -15.08 21.40 -7.27
N GLY A 27 -14.59 20.17 -7.48
CA GLY A 27 -14.89 19.36 -8.66
C GLY A 27 -14.21 19.82 -9.95
N ARG A 28 -13.15 20.64 -9.85
CA ARG A 28 -12.40 21.16 -11.00
C ARG A 28 -10.89 21.12 -10.76
N ALA A 29 -10.14 21.00 -11.85
CA ALA A 29 -8.70 21.18 -11.83
C ALA A 29 -8.36 22.69 -11.80
N ILE A 30 -7.56 23.12 -10.83
CA ILE A 30 -7.21 24.52 -10.59
C ILE A 30 -5.69 24.70 -10.62
N ASP A 31 -5.22 25.71 -11.34
CA ASP A 31 -3.81 26.11 -11.34
C ASP A 31 -3.45 26.81 -10.01
N SER A 32 -2.27 26.49 -9.46
CA SER A 32 -1.81 27.12 -8.23
C SER A 32 -1.17 28.48 -8.49
N ASN A 33 -1.40 29.42 -7.58
CA ASN A 33 -0.75 30.72 -7.50
C ASN A 33 0.60 30.68 -6.76
N THR A 34 1.08 29.49 -6.40
CA THR A 34 2.36 29.35 -5.69
C THR A 34 3.55 29.78 -6.54
N THR A 35 4.56 30.32 -5.85
CA THR A 35 5.89 30.56 -6.42
C THR A 35 6.82 29.37 -6.24
N GLU A 36 6.47 28.42 -5.37
CA GLU A 36 7.30 27.27 -5.04
C GLU A 36 6.78 25.98 -5.68
N TRP A 37 7.67 25.32 -6.41
CA TRP A 37 7.37 24.12 -7.18
C TRP A 37 8.34 23.00 -6.82
N ILE A 38 7.85 21.76 -6.87
CA ILE A 38 8.61 20.54 -6.67
C ILE A 38 8.73 19.84 -8.02
N ASP A 39 9.93 19.42 -8.38
CA ASP A 39 10.13 18.70 -9.63
C ASP A 39 9.55 17.28 -9.54
N LEU A 40 8.70 16.93 -10.50
CA LEU A 40 8.20 15.57 -10.72
C LEU A 40 9.14 14.89 -11.71
N THR A 41 9.87 13.88 -11.25
CA THR A 41 10.92 13.21 -12.06
C THR A 41 10.49 11.83 -12.50
N ASN A 42 10.79 11.46 -13.75
CA ASN A 42 10.73 10.06 -14.16
C ASN A 42 11.91 9.30 -13.54
N PRO A 43 11.68 8.30 -12.67
CA PRO A 43 12.76 7.62 -11.94
C PRO A 43 13.66 6.75 -12.83
N ALA A 44 13.23 6.38 -14.03
CA ALA A 44 14.03 5.60 -14.98
C ALA A 44 15.06 6.46 -15.71
N THR A 45 14.72 7.71 -16.05
CA THR A 45 15.59 8.62 -16.82
C THR A 45 16.18 9.75 -15.99
N SER A 46 15.64 9.99 -14.80
CA SER A 46 15.93 11.15 -13.94
C SER A 46 15.53 12.51 -14.53
N GLU A 47 14.79 12.51 -15.64
CA GLU A 47 14.29 13.72 -16.28
C GLU A 47 13.09 14.28 -15.52
N VAL A 48 13.00 15.61 -15.45
CA VAL A 48 11.84 16.31 -14.90
C VAL A 48 10.71 16.27 -15.93
N ILE A 49 9.63 15.57 -15.61
CA ILE A 49 8.44 15.39 -16.47
C ILE A 49 7.28 16.31 -16.08
N GLY A 50 7.32 16.92 -14.90
CA GLY A 50 6.27 17.80 -14.40
C GLY A 50 6.73 18.67 -13.24
N LYS A 51 5.87 19.57 -12.78
CA LYS A 51 6.07 20.36 -11.55
C LYS A 51 4.85 20.33 -10.66
N VAL A 52 5.03 19.95 -9.40
CA VAL A 52 3.98 19.86 -8.38
C VAL A 52 4.00 21.11 -7.51
N PRO A 53 2.86 21.79 -7.29
CA PRO A 53 2.84 23.02 -6.50
C PRO A 53 3.00 22.73 -5.00
N LYS A 54 3.78 23.57 -4.31
CA LYS A 54 3.62 23.72 -2.85
C LYS A 54 2.45 24.67 -2.61
N CYS A 55 1.29 24.12 -2.32
CA CYS A 55 0.07 24.92 -2.20
C CYS A 55 0.20 25.96 -1.08
N THR A 56 -0.27 27.17 -1.34
CA THR A 56 -0.35 28.24 -0.35
C THR A 56 -1.40 27.91 0.71
N LYS A 57 -1.28 28.52 1.90
CA LYS A 57 -2.28 28.36 2.97
C LYS A 57 -3.69 28.75 2.53
N ALA A 58 -3.83 29.76 1.67
CA ALA A 58 -5.12 30.21 1.16
C ALA A 58 -5.77 29.13 0.26
N GLU A 59 -4.99 28.50 -0.62
CA GLU A 59 -5.48 27.42 -1.48
C GLU A 59 -5.86 26.17 -0.68
N MET A 60 -5.03 25.82 0.32
CA MET A 60 -5.34 24.70 1.21
C MET A 60 -6.60 24.95 2.05
N GLN A 61 -6.80 26.18 2.52
CA GLN A 61 -8.02 26.57 3.22
C GLN A 61 -9.24 26.56 2.29
N ALA A 62 -9.11 27.01 1.04
CA ALA A 62 -10.19 26.93 0.05
C ALA A 62 -10.67 25.49 -0.20
N ALA A 63 -9.75 24.52 -0.21
CA ALA A 63 -10.10 23.10 -0.31
C ALA A 63 -10.90 22.61 0.92
N VAL A 64 -10.53 23.04 2.12
CA VAL A 64 -11.26 22.72 3.36
C VAL A 64 -12.64 23.38 3.38
N ASP A 65 -12.72 24.66 2.99
CA ASP A 65 -13.98 25.40 2.94
C ASP A 65 -14.96 24.81 1.92
N SER A 66 -14.46 24.39 0.75
CA SER A 66 -15.24 23.63 -0.23
C SER A 66 -15.78 22.31 0.36
N CYS A 67 -14.94 21.56 1.10
CA CYS A 67 -15.39 20.36 1.83
C CYS A 67 -16.46 20.64 2.89
N LYS A 68 -16.36 21.76 3.63
CA LYS A 68 -17.36 22.17 4.63
C LYS A 68 -18.69 22.51 3.97
N ALA A 69 -18.65 23.27 2.88
CA ALA A 69 -19.84 23.65 2.12
C ALA A 69 -20.57 22.41 1.58
N ALA A 70 -19.83 21.49 0.96
CA ALA A 70 -20.37 20.24 0.43
C ALA A 70 -20.94 19.32 1.52
N PHE A 71 -20.27 19.23 2.67
CA PHE A 71 -20.67 18.35 3.79
C PHE A 71 -22.10 18.62 4.27
N ASN A 72 -22.52 19.88 4.32
CA ASN A 72 -23.87 20.25 4.80
C ASN A 72 -24.99 19.58 4.01
N LYS A 73 -24.83 19.43 2.69
CA LYS A 73 -25.78 18.74 1.82
C LYS A 73 -25.49 17.24 1.73
N TRP A 74 -24.21 16.87 1.64
CA TRP A 74 -23.81 15.47 1.41
C TRP A 74 -24.19 14.54 2.57
N LYS A 75 -24.08 15.00 3.82
CA LYS A 75 -24.46 14.21 5.00
C LYS A 75 -25.94 13.80 5.01
N GLY A 76 -26.81 14.63 4.43
CA GLY A 76 -28.25 14.39 4.32
C GLY A 76 -28.66 13.63 3.05
N THR A 77 -27.73 13.35 2.15
CA THR A 77 -28.00 12.54 0.96
C THR A 77 -28.31 11.10 1.37
N SER A 78 -29.24 10.42 0.69
CA SER A 78 -29.60 9.04 1.07
C SER A 78 -28.43 8.08 0.86
N VAL A 79 -28.34 7.02 1.69
CA VAL A 79 -27.31 5.97 1.54
C VAL A 79 -27.36 5.35 0.14
N LEU A 80 -28.56 5.13 -0.41
CA LEU A 80 -28.76 4.58 -1.76
C LEU A 80 -28.20 5.51 -2.84
N THR A 81 -28.43 6.82 -2.73
CA THR A 81 -27.86 7.80 -3.67
C THR A 81 -26.34 7.79 -3.63
N ARG A 82 -25.73 7.74 -2.43
CA ARG A 82 -24.27 7.62 -2.29
C ARG A 82 -23.74 6.33 -2.90
N GLN A 83 -24.43 5.22 -2.67
CA GLN A 83 -24.11 3.91 -3.25
C GLN A 83 -24.12 3.93 -4.78
N GLN A 84 -25.09 4.60 -5.41
CA GLN A 84 -25.14 4.74 -6.87
C GLN A 84 -23.94 5.51 -7.43
N CYS A 85 -23.46 6.55 -6.74
CA CYS A 85 -22.19 7.20 -7.12
C CYS A 85 -21.02 6.23 -7.03
N MET A 86 -20.98 5.39 -5.99
CA MET A 86 -19.90 4.41 -5.82
C MET A 86 -19.92 3.29 -6.88
N PHE A 87 -21.09 2.80 -7.28
CA PHE A 87 -21.21 1.84 -8.39
C PHE A 87 -20.72 2.42 -9.72
N ARG A 88 -21.05 3.68 -10.01
CA ARG A 88 -20.51 4.36 -11.20
C ARG A 88 -19.00 4.49 -11.11
N PHE A 89 -18.48 4.92 -9.96
CA PHE A 89 -17.04 5.03 -9.73
C PHE A 89 -16.29 3.70 -9.93
N GLN A 90 -16.82 2.60 -9.38
CA GLN A 90 -16.31 1.25 -9.60
C GLN A 90 -16.20 0.91 -11.10
N ASN A 91 -17.24 1.20 -11.88
CA ASN A 91 -17.26 0.92 -13.32
C ASN A 91 -16.25 1.80 -14.10
N LEU A 92 -16.10 3.06 -13.70
CA LEU A 92 -15.15 3.99 -14.29
C LEU A 92 -13.69 3.57 -14.05
N ILE A 93 -13.37 3.09 -12.84
CA ILE A 93 -12.04 2.53 -12.56
C ILE A 93 -11.78 1.30 -13.44
N LYS A 94 -12.76 0.39 -13.59
CA LYS A 94 -12.64 -0.78 -14.48
C LYS A 94 -12.39 -0.38 -15.93
N ARG A 95 -13.03 0.71 -16.39
CA ARG A 95 -12.83 1.27 -17.74
C ARG A 95 -11.39 1.78 -17.92
N ASP A 96 -10.88 2.51 -16.93
CA ASP A 96 -9.65 3.32 -17.07
C ASP A 96 -8.42 2.72 -16.38
N ILE A 97 -8.51 1.48 -15.88
CA ILE A 97 -7.43 0.81 -15.15
C ILE A 97 -6.08 0.88 -15.85
N LYS A 98 -6.05 0.66 -17.18
CA LYS A 98 -4.81 0.69 -17.98
C LYS A 98 -4.21 2.10 -18.04
N LYS A 99 -5.06 3.11 -18.24
CA LYS A 99 -4.64 4.51 -18.32
C LYS A 99 -4.04 4.96 -16.98
N ILE A 100 -4.67 4.56 -15.87
CA ILE A 100 -4.16 4.87 -14.52
C ILE A 100 -2.83 4.14 -14.30
N ALA A 101 -2.75 2.86 -14.64
CA ALA A 101 -1.53 2.06 -14.47
C ALA A 101 -0.34 2.62 -15.28
N GLU A 102 -0.58 3.08 -16.51
CA GLU A 102 0.43 3.75 -17.35
C GLU A 102 1.00 5.02 -16.68
N ASN A 103 0.15 5.85 -16.08
CA ASN A 103 0.60 7.03 -15.34
C ASN A 103 1.42 6.64 -14.09
N ILE A 104 0.96 5.65 -13.31
CA ILE A 104 1.69 5.15 -12.13
C ILE A 104 3.08 4.66 -12.54
N THR A 105 3.18 3.88 -13.61
CA THR A 105 4.47 3.39 -14.11
C THR A 105 5.38 4.55 -14.52
N LYS A 106 4.84 5.60 -15.17
CA LYS A 106 5.61 6.78 -15.59
C LYS A 106 6.20 7.57 -14.43
N GLU A 107 5.39 7.85 -13.42
CA GLU A 107 5.80 8.71 -12.30
C GLU A 107 6.51 7.93 -11.20
N GLN A 108 6.06 6.70 -10.91
CA GLN A 108 6.56 5.91 -9.78
C GLN A 108 7.68 4.93 -10.16
N GLY A 109 7.67 4.40 -11.39
CA GLY A 109 8.70 3.49 -11.92
C GLY A 109 8.43 2.00 -11.79
N LYS A 110 7.37 1.57 -11.08
CA LYS A 110 7.00 0.14 -11.01
C LYS A 110 6.54 -0.42 -12.36
N THR A 111 6.60 -1.74 -12.47
CA THR A 111 6.14 -2.47 -13.66
C THR A 111 4.65 -2.25 -13.92
N LEU A 112 4.23 -2.31 -15.19
CA LEU A 112 2.83 -2.15 -15.55
C LEU A 112 1.92 -3.18 -14.85
N PRO A 113 2.27 -4.49 -14.75
CA PRO A 113 1.49 -5.44 -13.96
C PRO A 113 1.39 -5.07 -12.47
N ASP A 114 2.45 -4.54 -11.87
CA ASP A 114 2.40 -4.05 -10.48
C ASP A 114 1.47 -2.83 -10.34
N ALA A 115 1.47 -1.93 -11.33
CA ALA A 115 0.59 -0.78 -11.39
C ALA A 115 -0.89 -1.16 -11.62
N GLU A 116 -1.17 -2.14 -12.49
CA GLU A 116 -2.52 -2.71 -12.63
C GLU A 116 -2.98 -3.37 -11.32
N GLY A 117 -2.05 -4.04 -10.62
CA GLY A 117 -2.25 -4.60 -9.29
C GLY A 117 -2.59 -3.54 -8.25
N ASP A 118 -1.89 -2.41 -8.25
CA ASP A 118 -2.14 -1.23 -7.40
C ASP A 118 -3.60 -0.75 -7.56
N VAL A 119 -4.00 -0.44 -8.80
CA VAL A 119 -5.37 0.02 -9.09
C VAL A 119 -6.40 -1.05 -8.73
N SER A 120 -6.15 -2.31 -9.05
CA SER A 120 -7.06 -3.43 -8.74
C SER A 120 -7.29 -3.62 -7.24
N ARG A 121 -6.25 -3.42 -6.41
CA ARG A 121 -6.39 -3.51 -4.95
C ARG A 121 -7.17 -2.35 -4.36
N GLY A 122 -7.01 -1.13 -4.91
CA GLY A 122 -7.86 -0.01 -4.55
C GLY A 122 -9.31 -0.22 -4.96
N LEU A 123 -9.54 -0.76 -6.16
CA LEU A 123 -10.87 -1.12 -6.66
C LEU A 123 -11.60 -2.09 -5.71
N GLN A 124 -10.91 -3.06 -5.11
CA GLN A 124 -11.53 -3.96 -4.12
C GLN A 124 -12.12 -3.23 -2.91
N VAL A 125 -11.50 -2.11 -2.47
CA VAL A 125 -12.07 -1.29 -1.39
C VAL A 125 -13.29 -0.51 -1.87
N VAL A 126 -13.27 -0.01 -3.10
CA VAL A 126 -14.44 0.60 -3.74
C VAL A 126 -15.59 -0.40 -3.83
N GLU A 127 -15.31 -1.64 -4.21
CA GLU A 127 -16.31 -2.74 -4.26
C GLU A 127 -16.87 -3.06 -2.87
N HIS A 128 -16.03 -3.07 -1.84
CA HIS A 128 -16.47 -3.22 -0.47
C HIS A 128 -17.34 -2.04 0.00
N ALA A 129 -16.96 -0.81 -0.38
CA ALA A 129 -17.71 0.40 -0.07
C ALA A 129 -19.13 0.38 -0.67
N CYS A 130 -19.33 -0.29 -1.81
CA CYS A 130 -20.67 -0.50 -2.39
C CYS A 130 -21.62 -1.26 -1.44
N SER A 131 -21.11 -2.00 -0.45
CA SER A 131 -21.93 -2.66 0.59
C SER A 131 -22.38 -1.73 1.73
N ILE A 132 -22.28 -0.40 1.56
CA ILE A 132 -22.58 0.59 2.62
C ILE A 132 -23.94 0.43 3.29
N THR A 133 -24.95 -0.04 2.54
CA THR A 133 -26.31 -0.30 3.06
C THR A 133 -26.32 -1.29 4.22
N SER A 134 -25.35 -2.19 4.28
CA SER A 134 -25.16 -3.11 5.39
C SER A 134 -24.10 -2.60 6.37
N LEU A 135 -23.04 -1.95 5.87
CA LEU A 135 -21.92 -1.47 6.71
C LEU A 135 -22.30 -0.30 7.62
N GLN A 136 -23.28 0.54 7.24
CA GLN A 136 -23.69 1.71 8.01
C GLN A 136 -24.85 1.44 8.99
N LEU A 137 -25.40 0.21 9.00
CA LEU A 137 -26.50 -0.13 9.89
C LEU A 137 -26.13 0.10 11.36
N GLY A 138 -27.05 0.77 12.05
CA GLY A 138 -27.10 0.81 13.50
C GLY A 138 -27.76 -0.45 14.05
N GLU A 139 -27.71 -0.62 15.37
CA GLU A 139 -28.38 -1.70 16.07
C GLU A 139 -29.56 -1.13 16.85
N ILE A 140 -30.68 -1.85 16.79
CA ILE A 140 -31.87 -1.63 17.63
C ILE A 140 -32.06 -2.91 18.43
N LEU A 141 -32.15 -2.80 19.75
CA LEU A 141 -32.34 -3.94 20.62
C LEU A 141 -33.68 -3.81 21.36
N PRO A 142 -34.76 -4.42 20.83
CA PRO A 142 -36.06 -4.41 21.50
C PRO A 142 -36.08 -5.44 22.64
N ASN A 143 -36.76 -5.11 23.76
CA ASN A 143 -37.15 -6.07 24.81
C ASN A 143 -36.00 -6.84 25.52
N ILE A 144 -34.90 -6.17 25.89
CA ILE A 144 -33.71 -6.77 26.55
C ILE A 144 -34.05 -7.59 27.81
N SER A 145 -34.92 -7.07 28.67
CA SER A 145 -35.47 -7.75 29.86
C SER A 145 -36.71 -6.98 30.31
N ARG A 146 -37.56 -7.60 31.14
CA ARG A 146 -38.44 -6.81 32.02
C ARG A 146 -37.54 -6.06 33.02
N ASP A 147 -37.79 -4.76 33.15
CA ASP A 147 -37.25 -3.88 34.21
C ASP A 147 -35.72 -3.75 34.30
N MET A 148 -35.00 -3.80 33.16
CA MET A 148 -33.58 -3.44 33.10
C MET A 148 -33.23 -2.73 31.78
N ASP A 149 -32.80 -1.48 31.88
CA ASP A 149 -32.15 -0.76 30.78
C ASP A 149 -30.66 -1.08 30.75
N THR A 150 -30.06 -0.87 29.58
CA THR A 150 -28.62 -0.72 29.49
C THR A 150 -28.26 0.20 28.34
N TYR A 151 -27.47 1.19 28.68
CA TYR A 151 -26.89 2.13 27.74
C TYR A 151 -25.65 1.49 27.10
N SER A 152 -25.62 1.39 25.77
CA SER A 152 -24.37 1.10 25.05
C SER A 152 -24.05 2.29 24.17
N LEU A 153 -23.45 3.30 24.79
CA LEU A 153 -22.77 4.37 24.09
C LEU A 153 -21.30 3.99 23.97
N ARG A 154 -20.79 3.85 22.74
CA ARG A 154 -19.34 3.95 22.52
C ARG A 154 -18.99 5.41 22.36
N ILE A 155 -18.51 6.04 23.42
CA ILE A 155 -17.76 7.30 23.31
C ILE A 155 -16.60 7.24 24.28
N PRO A 156 -15.37 6.90 23.82
CA PRO A 156 -14.19 7.14 24.66
C PRO A 156 -13.08 8.04 24.12
N LEU A 157 -12.35 8.69 25.04
CA LEU A 157 -11.17 9.54 24.79
C LEU A 157 -10.03 8.77 24.09
N GLY A 158 -9.86 7.50 24.45
CA GLY A 158 -8.60 6.77 24.25
C GLY A 158 -7.99 6.42 25.61
N VAL A 159 -6.94 5.59 25.62
CA VAL A 159 -6.22 5.17 26.83
C VAL A 159 -5.47 6.35 27.45
N THR A 160 -5.54 6.50 28.76
CA THR A 160 -4.80 7.50 29.54
C THR A 160 -3.83 6.78 30.50
N ALA A 161 -2.66 7.37 30.71
CA ALA A 161 -1.65 6.87 31.64
C ALA A 161 -1.47 7.87 32.79
N GLY A 162 -1.28 7.34 34.00
CA GLY A 162 -0.98 8.13 35.18
C GLY A 162 0.36 7.69 35.78
N ILE A 163 1.36 8.56 35.73
CA ILE A 163 2.65 8.35 36.41
C ILE A 163 2.54 8.99 37.78
N THR A 164 2.64 8.19 38.83
CA THR A 164 2.52 8.68 40.21
C THR A 164 3.91 8.77 40.85
N PRO A 165 4.24 9.90 41.50
CA PRO A 165 5.53 10.07 42.14
C PRO A 165 5.63 9.22 43.43
N PHE A 166 6.85 8.81 43.77
CA PHE A 166 7.14 7.86 44.86
C PHE A 166 6.72 8.35 46.26
N ASN A 167 6.48 9.66 46.43
CA ASN A 167 6.25 10.29 47.72
C ASN A 167 4.78 10.22 48.21
N PHE A 168 3.83 9.80 47.36
CA PHE A 168 2.41 9.61 47.75
C PHE A 168 1.78 8.35 47.11
N PRO A 169 2.25 7.15 47.49
CA PRO A 169 2.02 5.90 46.75
C PRO A 169 0.59 5.34 46.84
N ALA A 170 -0.28 5.90 47.69
CA ALA A 170 -1.69 5.50 47.78
C ALA A 170 -2.64 6.64 47.39
N MET A 171 -2.39 7.87 47.84
CA MET A 171 -3.24 9.04 47.58
C MET A 171 -3.30 9.40 46.08
N CYS A 172 -2.16 9.46 45.39
CA CYS A 172 -2.12 9.82 43.97
C CYS A 172 -2.70 8.74 43.04
N PRO A 173 -2.43 7.44 43.23
CA PRO A 173 -3.10 6.40 42.44
C PRO A 173 -4.63 6.38 42.65
N MET A 174 -5.11 6.57 43.89
CA MET A 174 -6.54 6.56 44.20
C MET A 174 -7.31 7.75 43.62
N TRP A 175 -6.66 8.87 43.26
CA TRP A 175 -7.29 9.94 42.49
C TRP A 175 -7.39 9.63 40.98
N MET A 176 -6.61 8.67 40.45
CA MET A 176 -6.51 8.37 39.01
C MET A 176 -7.33 7.13 38.60
N PHE A 177 -7.19 5.99 39.28
CA PHE A 177 -7.75 4.73 38.79
C PHE A 177 -9.28 4.56 38.98
N PRO A 178 -9.95 5.10 40.03
CA PRO A 178 -11.40 4.97 40.15
C PRO A 178 -12.15 5.78 39.08
N MET A 179 -11.65 6.98 38.77
CA MET A 179 -12.20 7.82 37.70
C MET A 179 -11.94 7.21 36.30
N ALA A 180 -10.81 6.54 36.09
CA ALA A 180 -10.52 5.79 34.86
C ALA A 180 -11.33 4.48 34.71
N LEU A 181 -11.75 3.86 35.83
CA LEU A 181 -12.54 2.62 35.81
C LEU A 181 -14.05 2.86 35.58
N ILE A 182 -14.59 4.00 36.02
CA ILE A 182 -16.02 4.34 35.87
C ILE A 182 -16.28 5.17 34.60
N THR A 183 -15.26 5.88 34.11
CA THR A 183 -15.34 6.70 32.89
C THR A 183 -14.21 6.35 31.90
N VAL A 184 -14.51 5.45 30.96
CA VAL A 184 -14.23 5.64 29.53
C VAL A 184 -12.74 5.80 29.10
N CYS A 185 -12.09 4.65 28.81
CA CYS A 185 -10.99 4.51 27.83
C CYS A 185 -11.37 3.40 26.81
N CYS A 186 -11.21 3.63 25.51
CA CYS A 186 -11.67 2.70 24.47
C CYS A 186 -10.74 1.48 24.33
N ILE A 187 -11.19 0.28 24.66
CA ILE A 187 -10.70 -0.98 24.04
C ILE A 187 -11.92 -1.86 23.76
N GLU A 188 -12.05 -2.31 22.51
CA GLU A 188 -13.14 -3.17 22.04
C GLU A 188 -13.18 -4.54 22.74
N LYS A 189 -14.41 -5.05 22.85
CA LYS A 189 -14.84 -6.39 23.32
C LYS A 189 -14.88 -6.57 24.84
N LEU A 190 -16.01 -6.18 25.40
CA LEU A 190 -16.90 -7.09 26.12
C LEU A 190 -18.30 -6.48 26.13
N GLN A 191 -19.20 -7.03 25.30
CA GLN A 191 -20.62 -6.97 25.56
C GLN A 191 -20.88 -7.74 26.87
N LYS A 192 -20.79 -7.03 28.00
CA LYS A 192 -21.57 -7.36 29.20
C LYS A 192 -22.14 -6.08 29.74
N VAL A 193 -23.21 -5.72 29.07
CA VAL A 193 -24.32 -4.88 29.49
C VAL A 193 -24.79 -5.34 30.89
N HIS A 194 -24.61 -4.51 31.91
CA HIS A 194 -25.32 -4.66 33.17
C HIS A 194 -25.70 -3.28 33.75
N CYS A 195 -26.93 -3.24 34.25
CA CYS A 195 -27.61 -2.24 35.09
C CYS A 195 -28.47 -1.13 34.43
N SER A 196 -29.65 -1.05 35.06
CA SER A 196 -30.93 -0.36 34.84
C SER A 196 -30.93 1.17 34.91
N ILE A 197 -31.99 1.85 34.41
CA ILE A 197 -32.76 3.02 34.98
C ILE A 197 -33.68 3.70 33.90
N SER A 198 -35.01 3.44 33.96
CA SER A 198 -36.19 4.37 33.88
C SER A 198 -37.21 4.19 32.71
N ARG A 199 -38.48 4.61 32.93
CA ARG A 199 -39.66 4.45 32.05
C ARG A 199 -39.69 5.37 30.81
N ASP A 200 -40.41 4.92 29.78
CA ASP A 200 -40.80 5.61 28.53
C ASP A 200 -39.62 6.09 27.63
N MET A 201 -38.66 5.21 27.34
CA MET A 201 -37.48 5.55 26.53
C MET A 201 -37.10 4.48 25.48
N ASP A 202 -36.95 4.90 24.23
CA ASP A 202 -36.37 4.10 23.14
C ASP A 202 -34.84 4.28 23.05
N THR A 203 -34.10 3.19 22.77
CA THR A 203 -32.64 3.22 22.59
C THR A 203 -32.23 2.78 21.18
N TYR A 204 -31.36 3.57 20.54
CA TYR A 204 -30.82 3.29 19.21
C TYR A 204 -29.33 3.66 19.12
N SER A 205 -28.57 2.93 18.29
CA SER A 205 -27.20 3.29 17.92
C SER A 205 -27.15 3.75 16.47
N LEU A 206 -26.48 4.87 16.18
CA LEU A 206 -26.37 5.44 14.84
C LEU A 206 -24.90 5.61 14.43
N ARG A 207 -24.62 5.37 13.14
CA ARG A 207 -23.34 5.67 12.51
C ARG A 207 -23.47 6.92 11.63
N ILE A 208 -23.16 8.07 12.22
CA ILE A 208 -23.23 9.38 11.55
C ILE A 208 -21.85 9.82 11.02
N PRO A 209 -21.80 10.59 9.92
CA PRO A 209 -20.53 11.12 9.43
C PRO A 209 -19.93 12.14 10.41
N LEU A 210 -18.60 12.19 10.46
CA LEU A 210 -17.80 13.07 11.31
C LEU A 210 -17.74 14.51 10.81
N GLY A 211 -17.69 14.71 9.49
CA GLY A 211 -17.47 16.03 8.89
C GLY A 211 -16.42 16.01 7.80
N VAL A 212 -15.54 17.02 7.81
CA VAL A 212 -14.37 17.08 6.94
C VAL A 212 -13.29 16.15 7.49
N THR A 213 -12.74 15.32 6.63
CA THR A 213 -11.66 14.38 6.93
C THR A 213 -10.47 14.66 6.02
N ALA A 214 -9.30 14.14 6.36
CA ALA A 214 -8.11 14.28 5.54
C ALA A 214 -7.38 12.95 5.35
N GLY A 215 -6.82 12.76 4.16
CA GLY A 215 -5.95 11.64 3.83
C GLY A 215 -4.56 12.13 3.41
N ILE A 216 -3.51 11.47 3.86
CA ILE A 216 -2.13 11.74 3.43
C ILE A 216 -1.52 10.40 2.98
N THR A 217 -1.11 10.32 1.71
CA THR A 217 -0.72 9.04 1.08
C THR A 217 0.72 9.04 0.56
N PRO A 218 1.40 7.87 0.55
CA PRO A 218 2.79 7.74 0.14
C PRO A 218 2.93 7.52 -1.36
N PHE A 219 4.16 7.56 -1.86
CA PHE A 219 4.50 7.36 -3.27
C PHE A 219 4.43 5.91 -3.75
N ASN A 220 4.47 4.93 -2.85
CA ASN A 220 4.62 3.55 -3.32
C ASN A 220 3.31 2.96 -3.88
N PHE A 221 2.17 3.56 -3.56
CA PHE A 221 0.85 3.12 -4.03
C PHE A 221 -0.10 4.31 -4.27
N PRO A 222 0.14 5.11 -5.33
CA PRO A 222 -0.57 6.37 -5.59
C PRO A 222 -2.02 6.19 -6.06
N ALA A 223 -2.52 4.96 -6.25
CA ALA A 223 -3.93 4.69 -6.51
C ALA A 223 -4.60 3.93 -5.35
N MET A 224 -4.00 2.83 -4.90
CA MET A 224 -4.54 1.99 -3.84
C MET A 224 -4.67 2.73 -2.50
N CYS A 225 -3.63 3.40 -2.02
CA CYS A 225 -3.67 4.08 -0.72
C CYS A 225 -4.73 5.19 -0.66
N PRO A 226 -4.88 6.06 -1.68
CA PRO A 226 -6.02 6.98 -1.77
C PRO A 226 -7.37 6.27 -1.72
N MET A 227 -7.55 5.20 -2.53
CA MET A 227 -8.80 4.43 -2.57
C MET A 227 -9.09 3.65 -1.28
N TRP A 228 -8.10 3.46 -0.39
CA TRP A 228 -8.36 2.93 0.96
C TRP A 228 -9.03 3.97 1.86
N MET A 229 -8.87 5.26 1.57
CA MET A 229 -9.30 6.36 2.43
C MET A 229 -10.56 7.03 1.92
N PHE A 230 -10.50 7.66 0.74
CA PHE A 230 -11.59 8.55 0.31
C PHE A 230 -12.89 7.83 -0.02
N PRO A 231 -12.92 6.63 -0.67
CA PRO A 231 -14.19 5.97 -0.97
C PRO A 231 -14.99 5.68 0.30
N MET A 232 -14.32 5.20 1.36
CA MET A 232 -14.93 4.95 2.66
C MET A 232 -15.37 6.24 3.36
N ALA A 233 -14.61 7.33 3.23
CA ALA A 233 -15.01 8.62 3.78
C ALA A 233 -16.26 9.17 3.06
N LEU A 234 -16.26 9.19 1.73
CA LEU A 234 -17.37 9.74 0.94
C LEU A 234 -18.65 8.92 1.11
N ILE A 235 -18.56 7.60 1.06
CA ILE A 235 -19.74 6.72 1.12
C ILE A 235 -20.44 6.76 2.49
N THR A 236 -19.69 7.04 3.56
CA THR A 236 -20.23 7.23 4.91
C THR A 236 -20.84 8.61 5.14
N GLY A 237 -20.69 9.53 4.19
CA GLY A 237 -21.27 10.88 4.22
C GLY A 237 -20.29 11.97 4.66
N ASN A 238 -19.01 11.67 4.80
CA ASN A 238 -17.95 12.66 5.04
C ASN A 238 -17.52 13.32 3.73
N THR A 239 -16.76 14.41 3.86
CA THR A 239 -15.98 15.00 2.77
C THR A 239 -14.49 14.85 3.08
N MET A 240 -13.64 14.87 2.04
CA MET A 240 -12.20 14.60 2.22
C MET A 240 -11.32 15.57 1.44
N VAL A 241 -10.32 16.11 2.14
CA VAL A 241 -9.12 16.72 1.55
C VAL A 241 -8.01 15.68 1.51
N LEU A 242 -7.52 15.33 0.32
CA LEU A 242 -6.43 14.39 0.13
C LEU A 242 -5.13 15.14 -0.21
N LYS A 243 -4.04 14.76 0.45
CA LYS A 243 -2.68 15.16 0.10
C LYS A 243 -1.92 13.93 -0.39
N PRO A 244 -1.76 13.73 -1.71
CA PRO A 244 -0.96 12.65 -2.24
C PRO A 244 0.54 12.94 -2.13
N SER A 245 1.36 11.93 -2.44
CA SER A 245 2.79 12.11 -2.61
C SER A 245 3.06 13.08 -3.76
N GLU A 246 3.99 14.01 -3.54
CA GLU A 246 4.47 14.94 -4.57
C GLU A 246 5.35 14.25 -5.64
N GLN A 247 5.76 13.00 -5.41
CA GLN A 247 6.62 12.26 -6.32
C GLN A 247 5.87 11.61 -7.47
N ASP A 248 4.54 11.48 -7.36
CA ASP A 248 3.68 10.72 -8.26
C ASP A 248 2.18 11.01 -8.08
N PRO A 249 1.76 12.29 -8.18
CA PRO A 249 0.37 12.69 -7.90
C PRO A 249 -0.62 12.36 -9.03
N GLY A 250 -0.16 11.98 -10.23
CA GLY A 250 -0.99 11.89 -11.43
C GLY A 250 -2.15 10.92 -11.29
N ALA A 251 -1.92 9.75 -10.71
CA ALA A 251 -2.96 8.75 -10.51
C ALA A 251 -4.09 9.26 -9.60
N CYS A 252 -3.75 10.02 -8.55
CA CYS A 252 -4.74 10.66 -7.68
C CYS A 252 -5.58 11.70 -8.43
N MET A 253 -4.95 12.50 -9.30
CA MET A 253 -5.65 13.50 -10.11
C MET A 253 -6.64 12.84 -11.07
N MET A 254 -6.23 11.75 -11.73
CA MET A 254 -7.13 10.95 -12.57
C MET A 254 -8.30 10.38 -11.77
N LEU A 255 -8.07 9.87 -10.56
CA LEU A 255 -9.14 9.37 -9.69
C LEU A 255 -10.13 10.50 -9.32
N ALA A 256 -9.66 11.73 -9.12
CA ALA A 256 -10.53 12.87 -8.83
C ALA A 256 -11.47 13.21 -10.00
N GLU A 257 -10.97 13.15 -11.24
CA GLU A 257 -11.80 13.27 -12.44
C GLU A 257 -12.89 12.19 -12.49
N LEU A 258 -12.52 10.94 -12.19
CA LEU A 258 -13.47 9.83 -12.13
C LEU A 258 -14.50 9.99 -11.00
N VAL A 259 -14.13 10.58 -9.86
CA VAL A 259 -15.08 10.91 -8.78
C VAL A 259 -16.11 11.93 -9.26
N LYS A 260 -15.68 12.95 -10.01
CA LYS A 260 -16.60 13.92 -10.62
C LYS A 260 -17.49 13.28 -11.68
N GLU A 261 -16.94 12.46 -12.57
CA GLU A 261 -17.69 11.73 -13.59
C GLU A 261 -18.70 10.75 -12.97
N ALA A 262 -18.37 10.14 -11.83
CA ALA A 262 -19.27 9.28 -11.06
C ALA A 262 -20.45 10.04 -10.42
N GLY A 263 -20.46 11.38 -10.46
CA GLY A 263 -21.55 12.21 -9.97
C GLY A 263 -21.51 12.44 -8.45
N PHE A 264 -20.33 12.37 -7.82
CA PHE A 264 -20.17 12.93 -6.47
C PHE A 264 -20.33 14.46 -6.53
N PRO A 265 -20.98 15.09 -5.53
CA PRO A 265 -21.11 16.55 -5.51
C PRO A 265 -19.76 17.26 -5.45
N ASP A 266 -19.72 18.46 -6.01
CA ASP A 266 -18.55 19.33 -5.95
C ASP A 266 -18.19 19.65 -4.49
N GLY A 267 -16.89 19.65 -4.22
CA GLY A 267 -16.33 19.85 -2.89
C GLY A 267 -16.33 18.62 -1.98
N CYS A 268 -16.99 17.51 -2.35
CA CYS A 268 -16.90 16.29 -1.53
C CYS A 268 -15.49 15.71 -1.45
N PHE A 269 -14.71 15.84 -2.53
CA PHE A 269 -13.34 15.35 -2.64
C PHE A 269 -12.47 16.43 -3.27
N ASN A 270 -11.44 16.85 -2.53
CA ASN A 270 -10.48 17.86 -2.95
C ASN A 270 -9.05 17.33 -2.79
N ILE A 271 -8.14 17.74 -3.67
CA ILE A 271 -6.71 17.39 -3.63
C ILE A 271 -5.88 18.66 -3.48
N ILE A 272 -5.03 18.66 -2.47
CA ILE A 272 -3.99 19.68 -2.25
C ILE A 272 -2.61 19.02 -2.36
N HIS A 273 -1.61 19.78 -2.81
CA HIS A 273 -0.24 19.32 -2.98
C HIS A 273 0.72 20.06 -2.04
N GLY A 274 1.90 19.49 -1.83
CA GLY A 274 2.95 20.11 -1.03
C GLY A 274 3.79 19.08 -0.29
N GLN A 275 4.49 19.52 0.76
CA GLN A 275 5.31 18.65 1.61
C GLN A 275 4.94 18.85 3.08
N HIS A 276 5.92 19.12 3.95
CA HIS A 276 5.75 19.29 5.40
C HIS A 276 4.70 20.34 5.76
N GLU A 277 4.67 21.50 5.09
CA GLU A 277 3.72 22.56 5.40
C GLU A 277 2.26 22.17 5.13
N ALA A 278 2.01 21.39 4.07
CA ALA A 278 0.66 20.89 3.76
C ALA A 278 0.19 19.85 4.79
N VAL A 279 1.11 19.02 5.28
CA VAL A 279 0.86 18.06 6.36
C VAL A 279 0.56 18.78 7.67
N ASP A 280 1.37 19.78 8.03
CA ASP A 280 1.16 20.60 9.21
C ASP A 280 -0.16 21.34 9.16
N PHE A 281 -0.51 21.92 8.00
CA PHE A 281 -1.81 22.54 7.78
C PHE A 281 -2.95 21.55 8.07
N ILE A 282 -2.89 20.32 7.56
CA ILE A 282 -3.90 19.30 7.83
C ILE A 282 -3.99 18.98 9.33
N CYS A 283 -2.84 18.86 10.00
CA CYS A 283 -2.79 18.56 11.44
C CYS A 283 -3.36 19.69 12.30
N ASP A 284 -3.17 20.95 11.89
CA ASP A 284 -3.53 22.13 12.67
C ASP A 284 -4.94 22.66 12.36
N ASN A 285 -5.46 22.43 11.16
CA ASN A 285 -6.76 22.97 10.74
C ASN A 285 -7.91 22.49 11.65
N ALA A 286 -8.68 23.41 12.24
CA ALA A 286 -9.73 23.10 13.22
C ALA A 286 -10.98 22.43 12.61
N ASP A 287 -11.19 22.57 11.30
CA ASP A 287 -12.35 22.02 10.61
C ASP A 287 -12.18 20.53 10.26
N ILE A 288 -10.95 20.07 10.10
CA ILE A 288 -10.62 18.66 9.85
C ILE A 288 -10.80 17.85 11.14
N LYS A 289 -11.66 16.82 11.10
CA LYS A 289 -12.04 16.01 12.26
C LYS A 289 -11.26 14.70 12.39
N ALA A 290 -10.76 14.16 11.28
CA ALA A 290 -9.99 12.94 11.27
C ALA A 290 -8.90 12.96 10.20
N ILE A 291 -7.77 12.31 10.49
CA ILE A 291 -6.62 12.17 9.60
C ILE A 291 -6.32 10.69 9.42
N SER A 292 -6.20 10.28 8.16
CA SER A 292 -5.70 8.96 7.77
C SER A 292 -4.36 9.11 7.06
N PHE A 293 -3.33 8.45 7.57
CA PHE A 293 -1.98 8.51 7.02
C PHE A 293 -1.43 7.12 6.73
N VAL A 294 -0.73 6.99 5.60
CA VAL A 294 0.16 5.86 5.30
C VAL A 294 1.51 6.41 4.86
N GLY A 295 2.62 5.90 5.40
CA GLY A 295 3.96 6.32 4.98
C GLY A 295 5.05 5.96 5.97
N SER A 296 6.14 6.73 5.98
CA SER A 296 7.30 6.48 6.84
C SER A 296 7.00 6.66 8.34
N ASP A 297 7.80 6.01 9.18
CA ASP A 297 7.70 6.09 10.65
C ASP A 297 7.85 7.53 11.18
N ASN A 298 8.85 8.28 10.71
CA ASN A 298 9.08 9.66 11.16
C ASN A 298 7.88 10.58 10.87
N ALA A 299 7.37 10.55 9.63
CA ALA A 299 6.19 11.33 9.27
C ALA A 299 4.93 10.87 10.01
N GLY A 300 4.77 9.55 10.21
CA GLY A 300 3.64 8.99 10.93
C GLY A 300 3.60 9.43 12.39
N LYS A 301 4.73 9.38 13.10
CA LYS A 301 4.84 9.86 14.49
C LYS A 301 4.49 11.34 14.60
N HIS A 302 5.06 12.17 13.72
CA HIS A 302 4.76 13.60 13.67
C HIS A 302 3.26 13.89 13.46
N ILE A 303 2.63 13.23 12.50
CA ILE A 303 1.20 13.39 12.20
C ILE A 303 0.33 12.88 13.36
N TYR A 304 0.68 11.72 13.93
CA TYR A 304 -0.04 11.13 15.05
C TYR A 304 0.00 12.05 16.27
N GLU A 305 1.18 12.52 16.66
CA GLU A 305 1.37 13.39 17.82
C GLU A 305 0.70 14.76 17.62
N ARG A 306 0.99 15.45 16.50
CA ARG A 306 0.46 16.79 16.23
C ARG A 306 -1.04 16.79 16.00
N GLY A 307 -1.53 15.86 15.18
CA GLY A 307 -2.95 15.73 14.89
C GLY A 307 -3.78 15.38 16.13
N SER A 308 -3.30 14.44 16.96
CA SER A 308 -3.98 14.06 18.20
C SER A 308 -3.95 15.17 19.24
N ARG A 309 -2.84 15.91 19.35
CA ARG A 309 -2.73 17.09 20.22
C ARG A 309 -3.78 18.16 19.88
N ASN A 310 -4.16 18.26 18.60
CA ASN A 310 -5.21 19.16 18.12
C ASN A 310 -6.63 18.53 18.16
N GLY A 311 -6.83 17.44 18.91
CA GLY A 311 -8.13 16.82 19.16
C GLY A 311 -8.71 16.03 18.00
N LYS A 312 -7.91 15.71 16.98
CA LYS A 312 -8.37 14.95 15.79
C LYS A 312 -8.28 13.45 16.05
N ARG A 313 -9.14 12.68 15.39
CA ARG A 313 -8.97 11.21 15.30
C ARG A 313 -7.88 10.91 14.29
N VAL A 314 -6.78 10.30 14.70
CA VAL A 314 -5.65 10.01 13.81
C VAL A 314 -5.39 8.51 13.71
N GLN A 315 -5.36 8.01 12.47
CA GLN A 315 -4.83 6.68 12.17
C GLN A 315 -3.57 6.83 11.31
N CYS A 316 -2.50 6.12 11.67
CA CYS A 316 -1.23 6.17 10.97
C CYS A 316 -0.69 4.76 10.75
N ASN A 317 -0.55 4.37 9.49
CA ASN A 317 0.12 3.16 9.07
C ASN A 317 1.57 3.51 8.69
N MET A 318 2.51 3.09 9.53
CA MET A 318 3.91 3.49 9.47
C MET A 318 4.79 2.44 8.76
N GLY A 319 6.10 2.66 8.77
CA GLY A 319 7.10 1.81 8.13
C GLY A 319 7.15 0.38 8.67
N ALA A 320 7.94 -0.48 8.01
CA ALA A 320 7.98 -1.90 8.30
C ALA A 320 9.38 -2.53 8.18
N LYS A 321 9.55 -3.67 8.85
CA LYS A 321 10.67 -4.58 8.63
C LYS A 321 10.16 -6.00 8.77
N ASN A 322 9.60 -6.54 7.70
CA ASN A 322 8.90 -7.82 7.77
C ASN A 322 9.87 -8.99 7.64
N HIS A 323 9.58 -10.05 8.41
CA HIS A 323 10.37 -11.28 8.44
C HIS A 323 9.62 -12.45 7.81
N ALA A 324 10.37 -13.28 7.09
CA ALA A 324 9.95 -14.59 6.61
C ALA A 324 10.70 -15.68 7.38
N VAL A 325 9.99 -16.52 8.13
CA VAL A 325 10.57 -17.67 8.85
C VAL A 325 10.45 -18.91 7.98
N ILE A 326 11.58 -19.53 7.66
CA ILE A 326 11.66 -20.68 6.76
C ILE A 326 12.01 -21.92 7.56
N MET A 327 11.06 -22.86 7.63
CA MET A 327 11.25 -24.15 8.25
C MET A 327 11.73 -25.17 7.22
N ALA A 328 12.52 -26.16 7.64
CA ALA A 328 13.08 -27.17 6.75
C ALA A 328 12.03 -28.11 6.12
N ASP A 329 10.82 -28.16 6.67
CA ASP A 329 9.69 -28.95 6.18
C ASP A 329 8.85 -28.22 5.12
N ALA A 330 9.21 -26.99 4.74
CA ALA A 330 8.56 -26.24 3.68
C ALA A 330 8.90 -26.82 2.28
N ASN A 331 8.04 -26.56 1.29
CA ASN A 331 8.33 -26.81 -0.11
C ASN A 331 9.37 -25.80 -0.61
N LYS A 332 10.62 -26.25 -0.68
CA LYS A 332 11.79 -25.43 -1.04
C LYS A 332 11.56 -24.57 -2.29
N GLU A 333 11.16 -25.18 -3.40
CA GLU A 333 11.04 -24.47 -4.68
C GLU A 333 9.97 -23.36 -4.64
N THR A 334 8.79 -23.67 -4.10
CA THR A 334 7.70 -22.70 -3.96
C THR A 334 8.08 -21.58 -2.98
N THR A 335 8.69 -21.94 -1.86
CA THR A 335 9.13 -21.00 -0.84
C THR A 335 10.15 -20.00 -1.40
N LEU A 336 11.20 -20.48 -2.08
CA LEU A 336 12.24 -19.63 -2.65
C LEU A 336 11.68 -18.67 -3.71
N ASN A 337 10.84 -19.16 -4.63
CA ASN A 337 10.20 -18.31 -5.63
C ASN A 337 9.34 -17.19 -5.01
N GLN A 338 8.63 -17.50 -3.91
CA GLN A 338 7.82 -16.50 -3.21
C GLN A 338 8.66 -15.50 -2.40
N ILE A 339 9.80 -15.91 -1.84
CA ILE A 339 10.73 -14.99 -1.15
C ILE A 339 11.30 -14.00 -2.16
N THR A 340 11.80 -14.50 -3.30
CA THR A 340 12.34 -13.66 -4.37
C THR A 340 11.33 -12.61 -4.83
N ALA A 341 10.10 -13.01 -5.13
CA ALA A 341 9.05 -12.07 -5.54
C ALA A 341 8.67 -11.06 -4.44
N ALA A 342 8.63 -11.49 -3.17
CA ALA A 342 8.25 -10.63 -2.06
C ALA A 342 9.35 -9.66 -1.60
N ALA A 343 10.62 -10.00 -1.82
CA ALA A 343 11.77 -9.17 -1.48
C ALA A 343 12.06 -8.12 -2.57
N PHE A 344 12.03 -8.53 -3.84
CA PHE A 344 12.52 -7.71 -4.95
C PHE A 344 11.40 -7.10 -5.82
N GLY A 345 10.18 -7.62 -5.78
CA GLY A 345 9.05 -7.07 -6.54
C GLY A 345 8.77 -5.60 -6.20
N ALA A 346 8.43 -4.79 -7.20
CA ALA A 346 8.36 -3.34 -7.12
C ALA A 346 9.63 -2.68 -6.52
N ALA A 347 10.80 -3.25 -6.81
CA ALA A 347 12.09 -2.86 -6.26
C ALA A 347 12.13 -2.81 -4.72
N GLY A 348 11.34 -3.66 -4.04
CA GLY A 348 11.28 -3.70 -2.58
C GLY A 348 10.63 -2.46 -1.92
N GLN A 349 10.04 -1.54 -2.71
CA GLN A 349 9.39 -0.31 -2.23
C GLN A 349 7.98 -0.59 -1.68
N ARG A 350 7.85 -1.59 -0.81
CA ARG A 350 6.56 -2.02 -0.24
C ARG A 350 6.72 -2.16 1.26
N CYS A 351 5.83 -1.56 2.04
CA CYS A 351 5.75 -1.81 3.48
C CYS A 351 5.43 -3.29 3.81
N MET A 352 4.91 -4.05 2.84
CA MET A 352 4.65 -5.50 2.94
C MET A 352 5.77 -6.37 2.32
N ALA A 353 6.88 -5.78 1.85
CA ALA A 353 8.02 -6.53 1.33
C ALA A 353 8.62 -7.42 2.43
N LEU A 354 9.09 -8.61 2.06
CA LEU A 354 9.86 -9.46 2.96
C LEU A 354 11.32 -9.02 2.91
N SER A 355 11.69 -8.08 3.78
CA SER A 355 13.03 -7.51 3.85
C SER A 355 14.04 -8.36 4.62
N VAL A 356 13.55 -9.31 5.43
CA VAL A 356 14.38 -10.21 6.23
C VAL A 356 13.90 -11.64 6.06
N VAL A 357 14.82 -12.57 5.79
CA VAL A 357 14.55 -14.01 5.83
C VAL A 357 15.32 -14.63 6.99
N ILE A 358 14.63 -15.47 7.77
CA ILE A 358 15.19 -16.21 8.91
C ILE A 358 15.10 -17.70 8.57
N PHE A 359 16.23 -18.31 8.24
CA PHE A 359 16.30 -19.76 8.02
C PHE A 359 16.48 -20.49 9.35
N VAL A 360 15.64 -21.50 9.59
CA VAL A 360 15.63 -22.29 10.83
C VAL A 360 16.17 -23.70 10.58
N GLY A 361 17.14 -24.14 11.39
CA GLY A 361 17.66 -25.51 11.33
C GLY A 361 18.26 -25.85 9.95
N ASP A 362 17.86 -26.97 9.35
CA ASP A 362 18.42 -27.41 8.06
C ASP A 362 18.09 -26.49 6.86
N ALA A 363 17.07 -25.62 6.97
CA ALA A 363 16.72 -24.67 5.91
C ALA A 363 17.85 -23.67 5.62
N ARG A 364 18.82 -23.52 6.54
CA ARG A 364 20.00 -22.64 6.41
C ARG A 364 20.81 -22.86 5.13
N LYS A 365 20.77 -24.07 4.57
CA LYS A 365 21.48 -24.47 3.35
C LYS A 365 20.82 -23.93 2.07
N TRP A 366 19.55 -23.52 2.12
CA TRP A 366 18.78 -23.12 0.94
C TRP A 366 19.18 -21.75 0.38
N ILE A 367 20.08 -21.05 1.06
CA ILE A 367 20.62 -19.77 0.59
C ILE A 367 21.32 -19.92 -0.77
N GLU A 368 21.97 -21.07 -1.00
CA GLU A 368 22.72 -21.37 -2.23
C GLU A 368 21.80 -21.41 -3.46
N ASP A 369 20.53 -21.76 -3.28
CA ASP A 369 19.53 -21.78 -4.35
C ASP A 369 18.76 -20.47 -4.49
N LEU A 370 18.76 -19.63 -3.45
CA LEU A 370 18.09 -18.32 -3.47
C LEU A 370 18.86 -17.30 -4.31
N VAL A 371 20.20 -17.32 -4.23
CA VAL A 371 21.07 -16.36 -4.92
C VAL A 371 20.89 -16.42 -6.45
N PRO A 372 20.95 -17.59 -7.13
CA PRO A 372 20.75 -17.67 -8.57
C PRO A 372 19.35 -17.21 -9.01
N LYS A 373 18.32 -17.43 -8.19
CA LYS A 373 16.96 -16.98 -8.48
C LYS A 373 16.83 -15.46 -8.42
N ALA A 374 17.54 -14.80 -7.50
CA ALA A 374 17.57 -13.35 -7.41
C ALA A 374 18.42 -12.72 -8.53
N GLU A 375 19.53 -13.36 -8.89
CA GLU A 375 20.41 -12.94 -10.00
C GLU A 375 19.70 -13.03 -11.37
N ALA A 376 18.79 -13.99 -11.54
CA ALA A 376 18.01 -14.15 -12.76
C ALA A 376 16.95 -13.05 -13.00
N LEU A 377 16.68 -12.17 -12.01
CA LEU A 377 15.71 -11.09 -12.16
C LEU A 377 16.22 -10.00 -13.10
N LYS A 378 15.38 -9.58 -14.04
CA LYS A 378 15.70 -8.52 -15.00
C LYS A 378 15.40 -7.14 -14.41
N VAL A 379 16.45 -6.35 -14.25
CA VAL A 379 16.37 -4.95 -13.85
C VAL A 379 16.41 -4.06 -15.09
N ASP A 380 15.34 -3.31 -15.32
CA ASP A 380 15.22 -2.43 -16.49
C ASP A 380 14.16 -1.34 -16.26
N ALA A 381 14.03 -0.40 -17.19
CA ALA A 381 12.92 0.55 -17.20
C ALA A 381 11.62 -0.17 -17.62
N ALA A 382 10.72 -0.37 -16.67
CA ALA A 382 9.50 -1.12 -16.89
C ALA A 382 8.45 -0.24 -17.58
N PHE A 383 8.45 -0.19 -18.91
CA PHE A 383 7.39 0.43 -19.69
C PHE A 383 7.01 -0.50 -20.85
N GLY A 384 5.75 -0.46 -21.26
CA GLY A 384 5.23 -1.25 -22.38
C GLY A 384 3.87 -1.87 -22.10
N ALA A 385 3.02 -1.90 -23.13
CA ALA A 385 1.67 -2.48 -23.09
C ALA A 385 1.71 -3.93 -22.60
N ALA A 386 0.87 -4.23 -21.60
CA ALA A 386 0.74 -5.55 -20.98
C ALA A 386 0.49 -6.64 -22.03
N GLY A 387 1.52 -7.45 -22.30
CA GLY A 387 1.33 -8.83 -22.69
C GLY A 387 0.78 -9.57 -21.48
N GLN A 388 -0.49 -9.95 -21.53
CA GLN A 388 -1.16 -10.67 -20.45
C GLN A 388 -0.34 -11.87 -19.96
N ARG A 389 0.10 -11.84 -18.69
CA ARG A 389 0.14 -13.04 -17.85
C ARG A 389 -0.96 -12.93 -16.79
N CYS A 390 -2.19 -12.73 -17.25
CA CYS A 390 -3.38 -12.81 -16.42
C CYS A 390 -3.96 -14.22 -16.58
N MET A 391 -3.85 -15.04 -15.52
CA MET A 391 -4.60 -16.29 -15.30
C MET A 391 -4.78 -17.24 -16.49
N ALA A 392 -3.74 -17.99 -16.83
CA ALA A 392 -3.94 -19.38 -17.25
C ALA A 392 -3.63 -20.26 -16.04
N LEU A 393 -4.51 -21.21 -15.71
CA LEU A 393 -4.15 -22.31 -14.80
C LEU A 393 -2.91 -23.00 -15.37
N SER A 394 -1.71 -22.62 -14.93
CA SER A 394 -0.47 -23.23 -15.40
C SER A 394 -0.13 -24.51 -14.61
N VAL A 395 -0.90 -24.82 -13.56
CA VAL A 395 -0.72 -26.02 -12.75
C VAL A 395 -2.09 -26.57 -12.33
N VAL A 396 -2.43 -27.76 -12.80
CA VAL A 396 -3.51 -28.59 -12.25
C VAL A 396 -2.86 -29.63 -11.34
N ILE A 397 -3.11 -29.54 -10.03
CA ILE A 397 -2.60 -30.50 -9.05
C ILE A 397 -3.64 -31.58 -8.84
N PHE A 398 -3.38 -32.78 -9.36
CA PHE A 398 -4.22 -33.96 -9.11
C PHE A 398 -3.85 -34.61 -7.78
N VAL A 399 -4.82 -34.69 -6.86
CA VAL A 399 -4.64 -35.27 -5.52
C VAL A 399 -5.42 -36.59 -5.41
N GLY A 400 -4.81 -37.62 -4.82
CA GLY A 400 -5.44 -38.92 -4.61
C GLY A 400 -5.75 -39.67 -5.92
N ASP A 401 -6.91 -40.33 -5.97
CA ASP A 401 -7.36 -41.12 -7.14
C ASP A 401 -7.53 -40.30 -8.42
N ALA A 402 -7.60 -38.97 -8.34
CA ALA A 402 -7.65 -38.08 -9.50
C ALA A 402 -6.37 -38.13 -10.35
N ARG A 403 -5.26 -38.69 -9.85
CA ARG A 403 -4.06 -38.96 -10.68
C ARG A 403 -4.34 -39.93 -11.84
N LYS A 404 -5.30 -40.86 -11.68
CA LYS A 404 -5.68 -41.82 -12.73
C LYS A 404 -6.30 -41.12 -13.94
N TRP A 405 -6.80 -39.90 -13.78
CA TRP A 405 -7.40 -39.13 -14.88
C TRP A 405 -6.36 -38.54 -15.83
N ILE A 406 -5.08 -38.50 -15.44
CA ILE A 406 -3.98 -38.03 -16.29
C ILE A 406 -3.87 -38.90 -17.55
N GLU A 407 -4.08 -40.22 -17.41
CA GLU A 407 -4.02 -41.19 -18.52
C GLU A 407 -5.10 -40.92 -19.59
N ASP A 408 -6.25 -40.35 -19.19
CA ASP A 408 -7.33 -39.96 -20.11
C ASP A 408 -7.23 -38.52 -20.62
N LEU A 409 -6.66 -37.61 -19.81
CA LEU A 409 -6.62 -36.17 -20.10
C LEU A 409 -5.48 -35.79 -21.05
N VAL A 410 -4.31 -36.40 -20.90
CA VAL A 410 -3.13 -36.07 -21.73
C VAL A 410 -3.38 -36.39 -23.21
N PRO A 411 -3.89 -37.58 -23.60
CA PRO A 411 -4.16 -37.87 -25.01
C PRO A 411 -5.26 -36.98 -25.60
N LYS A 412 -6.26 -36.57 -24.80
CA LYS A 412 -7.33 -35.66 -25.25
C LYS A 412 -6.83 -34.24 -25.46
N ALA A 413 -5.92 -33.77 -24.62
CA ALA A 413 -5.29 -32.45 -24.76
C ALA A 413 -4.33 -32.42 -25.96
N GLU A 414 -3.57 -33.49 -26.20
CA GLU A 414 -2.69 -33.63 -27.37
C GLU A 414 -3.47 -33.76 -28.69
N ALA A 415 -4.70 -34.27 -28.65
CA ALA A 415 -5.57 -34.40 -29.81
C ALA A 415 -6.32 -33.11 -30.19
N LEU A 416 -6.20 -32.03 -29.42
CA LEU A 416 -6.86 -30.74 -29.71
C LEU A 416 -6.29 -30.13 -31.01
N LYS A 417 -7.16 -29.89 -31.99
CA LYS A 417 -6.77 -29.25 -33.24
C LYS A 417 -6.69 -27.73 -33.04
N VAL A 418 -5.48 -27.17 -33.14
CA VAL A 418 -5.22 -25.72 -33.04
C VAL A 418 -4.92 -25.14 -34.43
N ASP A 419 -5.74 -24.20 -34.91
CA ASP A 419 -5.56 -23.53 -36.21
C ASP A 419 -5.98 -22.04 -36.11
N ALA A 420 -5.67 -21.25 -37.13
CA ALA A 420 -5.94 -19.82 -37.26
C ALA A 420 -7.44 -19.44 -37.38
N GLY A 421 -8.36 -20.39 -37.13
CA GLY A 421 -9.79 -20.11 -36.92
C GLY A 421 -10.70 -20.11 -38.15
N TRP A 422 -10.28 -20.69 -39.29
CA TRP A 422 -11.09 -20.70 -40.53
C TRP A 422 -11.59 -22.09 -40.94
N LYS A 423 -11.12 -23.16 -40.29
CA LYS A 423 -11.57 -24.53 -40.55
C LYS A 423 -12.63 -24.97 -39.55
N ALA A 424 -13.71 -25.53 -40.06
CA ALA A 424 -14.89 -25.90 -39.28
C ALA A 424 -14.66 -27.01 -38.25
N ASP A 425 -13.51 -27.69 -38.27
CA ASP A 425 -13.13 -28.80 -37.38
C ASP A 425 -12.02 -28.45 -36.36
N THR A 426 -11.88 -27.16 -36.00
CA THR A 426 -10.85 -26.67 -35.05
C THR A 426 -11.42 -26.53 -33.63
N ASP A 427 -10.72 -27.03 -32.61
CA ASP A 427 -11.17 -27.00 -31.21
C ASP A 427 -10.80 -25.70 -30.46
N VAL A 428 -9.73 -25.00 -30.90
CA VAL A 428 -9.23 -23.76 -30.28
C VAL A 428 -8.84 -22.73 -31.36
N GLY A 429 -9.51 -21.56 -31.39
CA GLY A 429 -9.27 -20.47 -32.35
C GLY A 429 -8.47 -19.27 -31.78
N PRO A 430 -8.06 -18.30 -32.61
CA PRO A 430 -7.22 -17.18 -32.17
C PRO A 430 -7.99 -16.17 -31.29
N LEU A 431 -7.63 -16.14 -30.01
CA LEU A 431 -7.96 -15.09 -29.05
C LEU A 431 -7.27 -13.77 -29.46
N ILE A 432 -7.85 -12.99 -30.39
CA ILE A 432 -7.73 -11.51 -30.52
C ILE A 432 -8.65 -11.09 -31.70
N SER A 433 -9.66 -10.26 -31.45
CA SER A 433 -10.53 -9.73 -32.51
C SER A 433 -9.78 -8.74 -33.43
N ALA A 434 -10.24 -8.55 -34.67
CA ALA A 434 -9.66 -7.57 -35.59
C ALA A 434 -9.63 -6.14 -35.02
N ALA A 435 -10.64 -5.78 -34.20
CA ALA A 435 -10.70 -4.51 -33.49
C ALA A 435 -9.64 -4.41 -32.36
N ALA A 436 -9.38 -5.51 -31.65
CA ALA A 436 -8.31 -5.58 -30.65
C ALA A 436 -6.93 -5.53 -31.30
N LYS A 437 -6.72 -6.21 -32.44
CA LYS A 437 -5.49 -6.11 -33.24
C LYS A 437 -5.24 -4.69 -33.72
N ALA A 438 -6.25 -4.01 -34.27
CA ALA A 438 -6.13 -2.62 -34.71
C ALA A 438 -5.83 -1.66 -33.54
N ARG A 439 -6.39 -1.91 -32.35
CA ARG A 439 -6.09 -1.12 -31.15
C ARG A 439 -4.65 -1.34 -30.67
N CYS A 440 -4.17 -2.59 -30.65
CA CYS A 440 -2.77 -2.89 -30.32
C CYS A 440 -1.80 -2.29 -31.34
N LEU A 441 -2.10 -2.36 -32.65
CA LEU A 441 -1.25 -1.77 -33.68
C LEU A 441 -1.16 -0.25 -33.54
N ARG A 442 -2.27 0.44 -33.25
CA ARG A 442 -2.25 1.90 -32.97
C ARG A 442 -1.44 2.25 -31.73
N LEU A 443 -1.53 1.44 -30.67
CA LEU A 443 -0.71 1.62 -29.45
C LEU A 443 0.78 1.41 -29.74
N ILE A 444 1.13 0.42 -30.56
CA ILE A 444 2.50 0.15 -31.02
C ILE A 444 3.01 1.30 -31.90
N GLU A 445 2.17 1.85 -32.78
CA GLU A 445 2.53 2.98 -33.65
C GLU A 445 2.72 4.27 -32.85
N SER A 446 1.87 4.53 -31.85
CA SER A 446 2.03 5.62 -30.89
C SER A 446 3.31 5.48 -30.07
N ALA A 447 3.59 4.26 -29.57
CA ALA A 447 4.80 3.95 -28.83
C ALA A 447 6.08 4.10 -29.67
N LYS A 448 6.02 3.84 -30.98
CA LYS A 448 7.12 4.06 -31.92
C LYS A 448 7.37 5.55 -32.24
N LYS A 449 6.33 6.38 -32.21
CA LYS A 449 6.41 7.81 -32.56
C LYS A 449 7.00 8.67 -31.43
N GLU A 450 6.85 8.24 -30.18
CA GLU A 450 7.36 8.93 -28.99
C GLU A 450 8.75 8.44 -28.54
N GLY A 451 9.43 7.63 -29.36
CA GLY A 451 10.86 7.38 -29.22
C GLY A 451 11.29 6.65 -27.96
N CYS A 452 10.44 5.82 -27.35
CA CYS A 452 10.79 5.24 -26.06
C CYS A 452 11.14 3.74 -26.10
N CYS A 453 12.25 3.47 -25.42
CA CYS A 453 12.93 2.19 -25.33
C CYS A 453 12.34 1.42 -24.15
N TRP A 454 11.40 0.52 -24.44
CA TRP A 454 10.47 -0.07 -23.48
C TRP A 454 10.49 -1.61 -23.52
N LYS A 455 10.53 -2.31 -22.37
CA LYS A 455 10.57 -3.79 -22.32
C LYS A 455 9.54 -4.42 -21.37
N ALA A 456 8.67 -5.25 -21.94
CA ALA A 456 7.56 -5.93 -21.26
C ALA A 456 7.98 -7.10 -20.34
N ASP A 457 9.25 -7.48 -20.32
CA ASP A 457 9.81 -8.59 -19.53
C ASP A 457 10.65 -8.14 -18.33
N THR A 458 10.41 -6.91 -17.84
CA THR A 458 11.10 -6.33 -16.68
C THR A 458 10.52 -6.86 -15.36
N ASP A 459 11.39 -7.34 -14.46
CA ASP A 459 10.99 -7.82 -13.13
C ASP A 459 11.14 -6.76 -12.04
N VAL A 460 12.17 -5.90 -12.14
CA VAL A 460 12.51 -4.88 -11.14
C VAL A 460 12.73 -3.52 -11.82
N GLY A 461 11.93 -2.52 -11.44
CA GLY A 461 12.05 -1.13 -11.89
C GLY A 461 13.02 -0.29 -11.04
N PRO A 462 13.17 1.01 -11.34
CA PRO A 462 13.98 1.92 -10.54
C PRO A 462 13.33 2.23 -9.17
N LEU A 463 14.13 2.78 -8.26
CA LEU A 463 13.64 3.43 -7.04
C LEU A 463 13.02 4.80 -7.36
N ILE A 464 12.14 5.30 -6.50
CA ILE A 464 11.38 6.53 -6.78
C ILE A 464 12.26 7.79 -6.93
N SER A 465 13.42 7.85 -6.29
CA SER A 465 14.25 9.07 -6.26
C SER A 465 15.73 8.80 -6.02
N ALA A 466 16.56 9.79 -6.37
CA ALA A 466 17.98 9.82 -6.04
C ALA A 466 18.23 9.63 -4.52
N ALA A 467 17.40 10.25 -3.68
CA ALA A 467 17.50 10.09 -2.22
C ALA A 467 17.18 8.65 -1.76
N ALA A 468 16.21 7.98 -2.40
CA ALA A 468 15.91 6.58 -2.13
C ALA A 468 17.08 5.67 -2.55
N LYS A 469 17.68 5.89 -3.73
CA LYS A 469 18.89 5.19 -4.18
C LYS A 469 20.06 5.40 -3.21
N ALA A 470 20.34 6.63 -2.82
CA ALA A 470 21.41 6.95 -1.87
C ALA A 470 21.21 6.28 -0.50
N ARG A 471 19.97 6.25 0.03
CA ARG A 471 19.65 5.53 1.27
C ARG A 471 19.90 4.03 1.13
N CYS A 472 19.47 3.43 0.04
CA CYS A 472 19.66 2.00 -0.24
C CYS A 472 21.16 1.65 -0.26
N LEU A 473 21.95 2.38 -1.05
CA LEU A 473 23.41 2.19 -1.15
C LEU A 473 24.12 2.40 0.19
N ARG A 474 23.73 3.43 0.97
CA ARG A 474 24.25 3.67 2.32
C ARG A 474 24.03 2.46 3.23
N LEU A 475 22.86 1.83 3.19
CA LEU A 475 22.55 0.68 4.05
C LEU A 475 23.27 -0.59 3.60
N ILE A 476 23.44 -0.81 2.29
CA ILE A 476 24.28 -1.89 1.76
C ILE A 476 25.73 -1.71 2.23
N GLU A 477 26.26 -0.50 2.12
CA GLU A 477 27.62 -0.18 2.57
C GLU A 477 27.79 -0.32 4.09
N SER A 478 26.77 0.04 4.88
CA SER A 478 26.78 -0.16 6.34
C SER A 478 26.92 -1.65 6.69
N ALA A 479 26.23 -2.53 5.96
CA ALA A 479 26.32 -3.97 6.20
C ALA A 479 27.73 -4.51 5.91
N LYS A 480 28.40 -4.04 4.84
CA LYS A 480 29.80 -4.40 4.55
C LYS A 480 30.72 -4.01 5.70
N LYS A 481 30.57 -2.79 6.22
CA LYS A 481 31.37 -2.25 7.34
C LYS A 481 31.10 -2.97 8.65
N GLU A 482 29.88 -3.42 8.87
CA GLU A 482 29.46 -4.18 10.06
C GLU A 482 29.81 -5.68 9.97
N GLY A 483 30.48 -6.12 8.89
CA GLY A 483 31.01 -7.48 8.74
C GLY A 483 30.06 -8.48 8.08
N CYS A 484 28.97 -8.04 7.45
CA CYS A 484 28.12 -8.91 6.65
C CYS A 484 28.78 -9.33 5.34
N CYS A 485 28.41 -10.50 4.83
CA CYS A 485 28.81 -10.98 3.52
C CYS A 485 27.76 -10.59 2.48
N LEU A 486 28.16 -9.98 1.35
CA LEU A 486 27.25 -9.77 0.23
C LEU A 486 27.30 -10.99 -0.69
N LEU A 487 26.24 -11.80 -0.66
CA LEU A 487 26.11 -12.96 -1.54
C LEU A 487 25.69 -12.55 -2.96
N LEU A 488 25.00 -11.43 -3.08
CA LEU A 488 24.68 -10.77 -4.34
C LEU A 488 24.75 -9.26 -4.10
N ASP A 489 25.56 -8.54 -4.89
CA ASP A 489 25.72 -7.09 -4.78
C ASP A 489 25.14 -6.38 -6.00
N GLY A 490 23.95 -5.81 -5.84
CA GLY A 490 23.26 -5.06 -6.88
C GLY A 490 23.58 -3.56 -6.92
N SER A 491 24.57 -3.09 -6.14
CA SER A 491 24.83 -1.65 -5.95
C SER A 491 25.26 -0.92 -7.23
N ASN A 492 25.94 -1.62 -8.15
CA ASN A 492 26.53 -1.04 -9.36
C ASN A 492 25.90 -1.59 -10.65
N ILE A 493 24.58 -1.78 -10.65
CA ILE A 493 23.89 -2.30 -11.83
C ILE A 493 23.92 -1.30 -13.00
N ASP A 494 24.31 -1.77 -14.18
CA ASP A 494 24.31 -0.98 -15.42
C ASP A 494 23.07 -1.35 -16.25
N VAL A 495 22.13 -0.41 -16.36
CA VAL A 495 20.91 -0.56 -17.18
C VAL A 495 21.12 0.22 -18.47
N LYS A 496 21.40 -0.50 -19.56
CA LYS A 496 21.73 0.08 -20.87
C LYS A 496 20.66 1.08 -21.33
N GLY A 497 21.08 2.32 -21.55
CA GLY A 497 20.20 3.41 -22.01
C GLY A 497 19.57 4.22 -20.88
N PHE A 498 19.81 3.86 -19.61
CA PHE A 498 19.24 4.51 -18.44
C PHE A 498 20.30 4.77 -17.35
N ASN A 499 21.47 5.24 -17.76
CA ASN A 499 22.64 5.43 -16.88
C ASN A 499 22.36 6.39 -15.71
N GLU A 500 21.49 7.38 -15.93
CA GLU A 500 21.10 8.38 -14.93
C GLU A 500 19.96 7.89 -14.01
N GLY A 501 19.34 6.75 -14.31
CA GLY A 501 18.18 6.24 -13.57
C GLY A 501 18.49 5.79 -12.14
N TYR A 502 17.44 5.72 -11.32
CA TYR A 502 17.55 5.39 -9.90
C TYR A 502 17.57 3.87 -9.64
N PHE A 503 18.32 3.12 -10.43
CA PHE A 503 18.41 1.67 -10.34
C PHE A 503 19.32 1.20 -9.21
N VAL A 504 18.86 0.15 -8.53
CA VAL A 504 19.64 -0.70 -7.64
C VAL A 504 19.22 -2.13 -7.93
N GLY A 505 20.17 -3.03 -8.15
CA GLY A 505 19.87 -4.43 -8.42
C GLY A 505 19.49 -5.22 -7.16
N PRO A 506 18.89 -6.41 -7.32
CA PRO A 506 18.70 -7.36 -6.22
C PRO A 506 19.99 -7.54 -5.43
N THR A 507 19.92 -7.36 -4.11
CA THR A 507 21.07 -7.49 -3.20
C THR A 507 20.71 -8.45 -2.07
N ILE A 508 21.59 -9.41 -1.78
CA ILE A 508 21.41 -10.38 -0.68
C ILE A 508 22.56 -10.19 0.30
N ILE A 509 22.20 -9.79 1.52
CA ILE A 509 23.13 -9.54 2.63
C ILE A 509 23.02 -10.69 3.62
N ASP A 510 24.12 -11.42 3.80
CA ASP A 510 24.20 -12.55 4.71
C ASP A 510 24.98 -12.25 5.99
N GLY A 511 24.61 -12.95 7.06
CA GLY A 511 25.19 -12.75 8.40
C GLY A 511 24.61 -11.54 9.13
N VAL A 512 23.40 -11.10 8.78
CA VAL A 512 22.76 -9.94 9.42
C VAL A 512 22.36 -10.26 10.86
N GLN A 513 22.57 -9.30 11.76
CA GLN A 513 22.25 -9.39 13.19
C GLN A 513 21.34 -8.25 13.65
N PRO A 514 20.54 -8.41 14.72
CA PRO A 514 19.56 -7.40 15.12
C PRO A 514 20.12 -6.01 15.49
N HIS A 515 21.41 -5.93 15.86
CA HIS A 515 22.05 -4.69 16.25
C HIS A 515 22.55 -3.85 15.05
N MET A 516 22.65 -4.47 13.86
CA MET A 516 23.20 -3.87 12.64
C MET A 516 22.25 -2.82 12.04
N GLN A 517 22.82 -1.82 11.39
CA GLN A 517 22.06 -0.70 10.84
C GLN A 517 21.11 -1.16 9.71
N CYS A 518 21.58 -2.06 8.84
CA CYS A 518 20.77 -2.62 7.75
C CYS A 518 19.57 -3.44 8.25
N TYR A 519 19.57 -3.92 9.50
CA TYR A 519 18.43 -4.57 10.15
C TYR A 519 17.49 -3.56 10.82
N LYS A 520 18.05 -2.59 11.55
CA LYS A 520 17.29 -1.59 12.32
C LYS A 520 16.49 -0.64 11.44
N GLU A 521 17.05 -0.22 10.31
CA GLU A 521 16.38 0.69 9.39
C GLU A 521 15.59 -0.06 8.30
N GLU A 522 14.43 0.48 7.93
CA GLU A 522 13.71 0.07 6.73
C GLU A 522 14.48 0.53 5.48
N ILE A 523 14.96 -0.43 4.68
CA ILE A 523 15.78 -0.13 3.49
C ILE A 523 14.90 0.48 2.40
N PHE A 524 13.73 -0.13 2.18
CA PHE A 524 12.76 0.25 1.14
C PHE A 524 13.39 0.27 -0.25
N GLY A 525 14.07 -0.83 -0.57
CA GLY A 525 14.80 -1.10 -1.80
C GLY A 525 14.96 -2.61 -2.01
N PRO A 526 15.51 -3.07 -3.15
CA PRO A 526 15.60 -4.49 -3.50
C PRO A 526 16.73 -5.21 -2.75
N VAL A 527 16.68 -5.20 -1.43
CA VAL A 527 17.71 -5.73 -0.53
C VAL A 527 17.08 -6.71 0.45
N LEU A 528 17.58 -7.95 0.45
CA LEU A 528 17.16 -9.01 1.36
C LEU A 528 18.24 -9.26 2.41
N CYS A 529 17.89 -9.09 3.68
CA CYS A 529 18.74 -9.45 4.82
C CYS A 529 18.50 -10.91 5.21
N VAL A 530 19.58 -11.68 5.38
CA VAL A 530 19.52 -13.10 5.72
C VAL A 530 20.03 -13.31 7.15
N MET A 531 19.23 -14.03 7.92
CA MET A 531 19.54 -14.46 9.28
C MET A 531 19.39 -15.98 9.39
N ARG A 532 20.15 -16.59 10.30
CA ARG A 532 20.13 -18.03 10.56
C ARG A 532 19.97 -18.26 12.04
N VAL A 533 19.06 -19.15 12.41
CA VAL A 533 18.77 -19.52 13.80
C VAL A 533 18.59 -21.04 13.91
N GLU A 534 18.73 -21.58 15.11
CA GLU A 534 18.55 -23.02 15.32
C GLU A 534 17.08 -23.39 15.51
N THR A 535 16.30 -22.51 16.13
CA THR A 535 14.94 -22.84 16.56
C THR A 535 13.89 -21.82 16.14
N LEU A 536 12.65 -22.28 16.00
CA LEU A 536 11.50 -21.40 15.79
C LEU A 536 11.31 -20.40 16.94
N SER A 537 11.61 -20.80 18.18
CA SER A 537 11.48 -19.92 19.34
C SER A 537 12.42 -18.72 19.25
N GLU A 538 13.65 -18.94 18.79
CA GLU A 538 14.63 -17.88 18.54
C GLU A 538 14.17 -16.95 17.42
N ALA A 539 13.68 -17.50 16.30
CA ALA A 539 13.09 -16.71 15.21
C ALA A 539 11.96 -15.80 15.70
N MET A 540 11.03 -16.35 16.49
CA MET A 540 9.92 -15.57 17.07
C MET A 540 10.42 -14.49 18.03
N SER A 541 11.45 -14.77 18.83
CA SER A 541 12.03 -13.77 19.74
C SER A 541 12.63 -12.59 18.98
N ILE A 542 13.38 -12.85 17.91
CA ILE A 542 13.94 -11.80 17.04
C ILE A 542 12.82 -10.91 16.48
N ILE A 543 11.76 -11.53 15.95
CA ILE A 543 10.61 -10.80 15.38
C ILE A 543 9.88 -10.01 16.46
N ASN A 544 9.65 -10.60 17.63
CA ASN A 544 8.96 -9.97 18.76
C ASN A 544 9.76 -8.86 19.45
N ASN A 545 11.06 -8.78 19.21
CA ASN A 545 11.91 -7.68 19.69
C ASN A 545 12.10 -6.57 18.64
N ASN A 546 11.78 -6.82 17.38
CA ASN A 546 11.91 -5.81 16.32
C ASN A 546 10.85 -4.71 16.48
N PRO A 547 11.16 -3.40 16.57
CA PRO A 547 10.16 -2.36 16.83
C PRO A 547 9.02 -2.29 15.79
N TYR A 548 9.23 -2.79 14.57
CA TYR A 548 8.19 -2.86 13.55
C TYR A 548 7.27 -4.08 13.75
N GLY A 549 5.97 -3.88 13.49
CA GLY A 549 4.94 -4.89 13.71
C GLY A 549 3.95 -5.03 12.55
N ASN A 550 4.33 -4.67 11.32
CA ASN A 550 3.41 -4.67 10.17
C ASN A 550 3.03 -6.09 9.72
N GLY A 551 3.98 -6.83 9.12
CA GLY A 551 3.73 -8.14 8.54
C GLY A 551 4.82 -9.18 8.83
N THR A 552 4.44 -10.45 8.87
CA THR A 552 5.38 -11.58 8.94
C THR A 552 4.79 -12.82 8.29
N ALA A 553 5.66 -13.75 7.88
CA ALA A 553 5.27 -15.01 7.29
C ALA A 553 6.06 -16.18 7.88
N ILE A 554 5.42 -17.34 8.00
CA ILE A 554 6.10 -18.62 8.23
C ILE A 554 5.81 -19.56 7.06
N PHE A 555 6.84 -20.25 6.59
CA PHE A 555 6.76 -21.28 5.57
C PHE A 555 7.05 -22.62 6.23
N THR A 556 6.05 -23.50 6.23
CA THR A 556 6.09 -24.82 6.89
C THR A 556 4.93 -25.64 6.37
N THR A 557 5.06 -26.97 6.31
CA THR A 557 3.94 -27.88 6.03
C THR A 557 3.28 -28.37 7.32
N ASN A 558 3.90 -28.13 8.48
CA ASN A 558 3.39 -28.51 9.78
C ASN A 558 2.36 -27.50 10.35
N GLY A 559 1.10 -27.94 10.47
CA GLY A 559 0.02 -27.11 11.03
C GLY A 559 0.20 -26.71 12.49
N ALA A 560 0.85 -27.53 13.33
CA ALA A 560 1.12 -27.19 14.72
C ALA A 560 2.19 -26.10 14.83
N THR A 561 3.24 -26.18 14.01
CA THR A 561 4.27 -25.13 13.88
C THR A 561 3.66 -23.81 13.42
N ALA A 562 2.86 -23.84 12.34
CA ALA A 562 2.17 -22.66 11.84
C ALA A 562 1.28 -22.01 12.92
N ARG A 563 0.48 -22.83 13.62
CA ARG A 563 -0.41 -22.37 14.69
C ARG A 563 0.36 -21.78 15.87
N LYS A 564 1.45 -22.44 16.30
CA LYS A 564 2.33 -21.94 17.38
C LYS A 564 2.91 -20.58 17.00
N PHE A 565 3.37 -20.40 15.76
CA PHE A 565 3.85 -19.12 15.27
C PHE A 565 2.76 -18.04 15.29
N MET A 566 1.59 -18.33 14.70
CA MET A 566 0.47 -17.39 14.64
C MET A 566 -0.02 -16.93 16.02
N TYR A 567 0.00 -17.79 17.04
CA TYR A 567 -0.46 -17.41 18.38
C TYR A 567 0.55 -16.53 19.14
N ASN A 568 1.84 -16.77 18.95
CA ASN A 568 2.90 -16.19 19.79
C ASN A 568 3.64 -15.00 19.14
N ILE A 569 3.36 -14.70 17.87
CA ILE A 569 3.96 -13.56 17.18
C ILE A 569 3.19 -12.26 17.48
N GLY A 570 3.92 -11.19 17.81
CA GLY A 570 3.40 -9.87 18.16
C GLY A 570 3.28 -8.92 16.97
N VAL A 571 2.92 -9.45 15.80
CA VAL A 571 2.85 -8.73 14.53
C VAL A 571 1.38 -8.68 14.05
N GLY A 572 0.98 -7.56 13.43
CA GLY A 572 -0.41 -7.32 13.02
C GLY A 572 -0.89 -8.24 11.89
N GLN A 573 -0.07 -8.47 10.86
CA GLN A 573 -0.43 -9.35 9.75
C GLN A 573 0.46 -10.60 9.74
N VAL A 574 -0.14 -11.77 9.90
CA VAL A 574 0.59 -13.05 9.93
C VAL A 574 0.12 -13.93 8.79
N ARG A 575 1.07 -14.50 8.04
CA ARG A 575 0.79 -15.49 6.98
C ARG A 575 1.44 -16.83 7.30
N ALA A 576 0.65 -17.88 7.40
CA ALA A 576 1.14 -19.26 7.38
C ALA A 576 1.03 -19.78 5.95
N LYS A 577 2.16 -19.94 5.27
CA LYS A 577 2.22 -20.38 3.88
C LYS A 577 2.48 -21.88 3.82
N GLU A 578 1.92 -22.53 2.80
CA GLU A 578 1.97 -23.98 2.50
C GLU A 578 1.08 -24.91 3.35
N VAL A 579 0.56 -24.45 4.50
CA VAL A 579 -0.56 -25.14 5.20
C VAL A 579 -1.94 -24.71 4.63
N LEU A 580 -2.00 -23.54 3.98
CA LEU A 580 -3.24 -22.89 3.54
C LEU A 580 -3.13 -22.45 2.08
N SER A 581 -3.06 -23.39 1.14
CA SER A 581 -3.20 -23.06 -0.30
C SER A 581 -4.66 -22.79 -0.70
N SER A 582 -5.65 -23.00 0.18
CA SER A 582 -7.06 -23.05 -0.24
C SER A 582 -8.12 -22.51 0.74
N PHE A 583 -7.76 -21.88 1.87
CA PHE A 583 -8.76 -21.44 2.85
C PHE A 583 -8.60 -19.96 3.26
N LEU A 584 -9.62 -19.17 2.90
CA LEU A 584 -10.06 -17.90 3.50
C LEU A 584 -9.09 -16.70 3.45
N LEU A 585 -9.23 -15.92 2.37
CA LEU A 585 -9.03 -14.47 2.42
C LEU A 585 -10.10 -13.86 3.33
N GLY A 586 -9.76 -13.62 4.59
CA GLY A 586 -10.65 -12.95 5.52
C GLY A 586 -9.98 -12.54 6.82
N ILE A 587 -10.23 -11.28 7.18
CA ILE A 587 -10.17 -10.71 8.54
C ILE A 587 -8.83 -10.06 8.91
N TRP A 588 -8.86 -8.73 8.83
CA TRP A 588 -7.95 -7.79 9.47
C TRP A 588 -7.96 -8.03 10.99
N ASN A 589 -6.81 -8.33 11.57
CA ASN A 589 -6.63 -8.34 13.02
C ASN A 589 -5.31 -7.64 13.35
N VAL A 590 -5.33 -6.31 13.44
CA VAL A 590 -4.22 -5.54 13.97
C VAL A 590 -4.08 -5.88 15.46
N ARG A 591 -3.07 -6.67 15.83
CA ARG A 591 -2.66 -6.83 17.23
C ARG A 591 -1.73 -5.66 17.59
N TYR A 592 -2.16 -4.82 18.53
CA TYR A 592 -1.29 -3.82 19.16
C TYR A 592 -0.27 -4.52 20.06
N ARG A 593 0.98 -4.08 19.94
CA ARG A 593 2.11 -4.53 20.75
C ARG A 593 2.19 -3.65 22.00
N ASN A 594 1.73 -4.16 23.14
CA ASN A 594 1.97 -3.49 24.42
C ASN A 594 3.39 -3.82 24.89
N GLY A 595 4.28 -2.84 24.85
CA GLY A 595 5.63 -2.96 25.39
C GLY A 595 6.50 -1.75 25.06
N CYS A 596 6.37 -0.68 25.85
CA CYS A 596 7.45 0.23 26.21
C CYS A 596 6.97 1.15 27.36
N GLY A 597 7.64 1.01 28.51
CA GLY A 597 7.94 2.06 29.50
C GLY A 597 6.79 2.81 30.13
#